data_AF-A0A512PPQ0-F1
#
_entry.id   AF-A0A512PPQ0-F1
#
_cell.length_a   1.000
_cell.length_b   1.000
_cell.length_c   1.000
_cell.angle_alpha   90.00
_cell.angle_beta   90.00
_cell.angle_gamma   90.00
#
_symmetry.space_group_name_H-M   'P 1'
#
loop_
_entity.id
_entity.type
_entity.pdbx_description
1 polymer ?
#
loop_
_entity_poly.entity_id
_entity_poly.type
_entity_poly.pdbx_seq_one_letter_code
_entity_poly.pdbx_strand_id
1 'polypeptide(L)'
;MDVKSLSDIPAWIFYPIKLWAEKDSDNFNILVGTGMILLVLSFVMVWILVRRLGESDERTSKTYLKAMSWALVVILVCEIVFPSTYLVNQFKLYKYAFAMIAAAVYMYAKYRKEMR
;
A
#
# COMPACT_ATOMS: atom_id res chain seq x y z
N MET A 1 15.01 21.24 -3.05
CA MET A 1 15.43 20.67 -1.75
C MET A 1 16.82 20.12 -1.94
N ASP A 2 17.78 20.55 -1.12
CA ASP A 2 19.15 20.04 -1.19
C ASP A 2 19.29 18.79 -0.35
N VAL A 3 19.93 17.76 -0.91
CA VAL A 3 20.22 16.50 -0.22
C VAL A 3 21.53 16.69 0.54
N LYS A 4 21.48 16.71 1.87
CA LYS A 4 22.67 16.86 2.73
C LYS A 4 23.09 15.54 3.37
N SER A 5 22.16 14.60 3.47
CA SER A 5 22.32 13.31 4.14
C SER A 5 21.48 12.22 3.48
N LEU A 6 21.81 10.95 3.74
CA LEU A 6 21.00 9.82 3.26
C LEU A 6 19.55 9.87 3.78
N SER A 7 19.33 10.43 4.97
CA SER A 7 17.98 10.64 5.53
C SER A 7 17.14 11.65 4.76
N ASP A 8 17.75 12.51 3.92
CA ASP A 8 17.01 13.48 3.10
C ASP A 8 16.50 12.87 1.80
N ILE A 9 17.01 11.69 1.41
CA ILE A 9 16.68 11.04 0.13
C ILE A 9 15.17 10.76 -0.01
N PRO A 10 14.48 10.15 0.98
CA PRO A 10 13.02 9.96 0.92
C PRO A 10 12.28 11.29 0.69
N ALA A 11 12.61 12.33 1.45
CA ALA A 11 11.98 13.64 1.32
C ALA A 11 12.30 14.32 0.00
N TRP A 12 13.46 14.05 -0.61
CA TRP A 12 13.83 14.59 -1.91
C TRP A 12 13.12 13.89 -3.07
N ILE A 13 13.04 12.55 -3.06
CA ILE A 13 12.40 11.74 -4.12
C ILE A 13 10.94 12.15 -4.31
N PHE A 14 10.22 12.36 -3.22
CA PHE A 14 8.79 12.69 -3.24
C PHE A 14 8.51 14.20 -3.30
N TYR A 15 9.55 15.04 -3.32
CA TYR A 15 9.41 16.49 -3.32
C TYR A 15 8.63 17.04 -4.53
N PRO A 16 8.78 16.50 -5.76
CA PRO A 16 7.95 16.93 -6.89
C PRO A 16 6.46 16.69 -6.67
N ILE A 17 6.08 15.58 -6.00
CA ILE A 17 4.67 15.29 -5.68
C ILE A 17 4.14 16.32 -4.68
N LYS A 18 4.95 16.72 -3.70
CA LYS A 18 4.61 17.80 -2.77
C LYS A 18 4.31 19.10 -3.53
N LEU A 19 5.25 19.56 -4.36
CA LEU A 19 5.10 20.81 -5.11
C LEU A 19 3.87 20.78 -6.02
N TRP A 20 3.60 19.64 -6.65
CA TRP A 20 2.43 19.48 -7.50
C TRP A 20 1.13 19.52 -6.69
N ALA A 21 1.05 18.80 -5.57
CA ALA A 21 -0.13 18.73 -4.73
C ALA A 21 -0.44 20.07 -4.03
N GLU A 22 0.58 20.81 -3.60
CA GLU A 22 0.42 22.12 -2.94
C GLU A 22 0.17 23.27 -3.92
N LYS A 23 0.34 23.04 -5.23
CA LYS A 23 0.14 24.09 -6.25
C LYS A 23 -1.29 24.63 -6.27
N ASP A 24 -2.27 23.76 -6.06
CA ASP A 24 -3.69 24.14 -5.99
C ASP A 24 -4.52 23.04 -5.31
N SER A 25 -5.69 23.40 -4.77
CA SER A 25 -6.58 22.48 -4.05
C SER A 25 -7.04 21.30 -4.90
N ASP A 26 -7.20 21.50 -6.21
CA ASP A 26 -7.62 20.44 -7.12
C ASP A 26 -6.58 19.31 -7.22
N ASN A 27 -5.30 19.65 -7.28
CA ASN A 27 -4.22 18.65 -7.32
C ASN A 27 -4.15 17.86 -6.01
N PHE A 28 -4.29 18.55 -4.88
CA PHE A 28 -4.37 17.91 -3.58
C PHE A 28 -5.58 16.94 -3.50
N ASN A 29 -6.74 17.38 -3.98
CA ASN A 29 -7.96 16.56 -4.02
C ASN A 29 -7.78 15.34 -4.92
N ILE A 30 -7.09 15.47 -6.05
CA ILE A 30 -6.73 14.34 -6.92
C ILE A 30 -5.82 13.37 -6.16
N LEU A 31 -4.77 13.86 -5.48
CA LEU A 31 -3.85 13.00 -4.71
C LEU A 31 -4.58 12.19 -3.63
N VAL A 32 -5.50 12.82 -2.91
CA VAL A 32 -6.30 12.15 -1.88
C VAL A 32 -7.31 11.20 -2.52
N GLY A 33 -8.02 11.66 -3.55
CA GLY A 33 -9.06 10.90 -4.24
C GLY A 33 -8.54 9.61 -4.86
N THR A 34 -7.40 9.66 -5.56
CA THR A 34 -6.77 8.46 -6.13
C THR A 34 -6.28 7.51 -5.04
N GLY A 35 -5.71 8.04 -3.95
CA GLY A 35 -5.32 7.22 -2.79
C GLY A 35 -6.51 6.52 -2.15
N MET A 36 -7.65 7.19 -2.03
CA MET A 36 -8.89 6.62 -1.48
C MET A 36 -9.46 5.54 -2.39
N ILE A 37 -9.52 5.79 -3.70
CA ILE A 37 -9.96 4.79 -4.69
C ILE A 37 -9.06 3.56 -4.61
N LEU A 38 -7.74 3.74 -4.55
CA LEU A 38 -6.79 2.64 -4.46
C LEU A 38 -7.00 1.82 -3.17
N LEU A 39 -7.19 2.49 -2.03
CA LEU A 39 -7.46 1.82 -0.76
C LEU A 39 -8.75 1.00 -0.84
N VAL A 40 -9.85 1.58 -1.31
CA VAL A 40 -11.15 0.90 -1.44
C VAL A 40 -11.04 -0.31 -2.37
N LEU A 41 -10.43 -0.15 -3.55
CA LEU A 41 -10.25 -1.26 -4.50
C LEU A 41 -9.39 -2.38 -3.90
N SER A 42 -8.31 -2.03 -3.19
CA SER A 42 -7.45 -3.02 -2.53
C SER A 42 -8.20 -3.78 -1.43
N PHE A 43 -9.03 -3.08 -0.65
CA PHE A 43 -9.88 -3.68 0.37
C PHE A 43 -10.91 -4.65 -0.23
N VAL A 44 -11.62 -4.22 -1.28
CA VAL A 44 -12.59 -5.06 -1.99
C VAL A 44 -11.91 -6.30 -2.56
N MET A 45 -10.71 -6.18 -3.11
CA MET A 45 -9.96 -7.31 -3.64
C MET A 45 -9.61 -8.33 -2.55
N VAL A 46 -9.10 -7.88 -1.40
CA VAL A 46 -8.83 -8.73 -0.23
C VAL A 46 -10.13 -9.41 0.24
N TRP A 47 -11.22 -8.65 0.36
CA TRP A 47 -12.50 -9.17 0.81
C TRP A 47 -13.04 -10.29 -0.11
N ILE A 48 -12.98 -10.10 -1.43
CA ILE A 48 -13.36 -11.13 -2.41
C ILE A 48 -12.49 -12.38 -2.26
N LEU A 49 -11.18 -12.23 -2.09
CA LEU A 49 -10.25 -13.35 -1.99
C LEU A 49 -10.44 -14.15 -0.69
N VAL A 50 -10.66 -13.48 0.43
CA VAL A 50 -10.99 -14.13 1.71
C VAL A 50 -12.28 -14.93 1.58
N ARG A 51 -13.33 -14.35 0.97
CA ARG A 51 -14.59 -15.06 0.70
C ARG A 51 -14.41 -16.28 -0.20
N ARG A 52 -13.52 -16.20 -1.19
CA ARG A 52 -13.24 -17.30 -2.13
C ARG A 52 -12.37 -18.41 -1.55
N LEU A 53 -11.46 -18.09 -0.63
CA LEU A 53 -10.61 -19.08 0.04
C LEU A 53 -11.39 -19.93 1.05
N GLY A 54 -12.47 -19.37 1.62
CA GLY A 54 -13.37 -20.08 2.53
C GLY A 54 -12.95 -19.94 3.99
N GLU A 55 -13.50 -20.81 4.83
CA GLU A 55 -13.26 -20.80 6.28
C GLU A 55 -11.80 -21.11 6.62
N SER A 56 -11.41 -20.71 7.83
CA SER A 56 -10.05 -20.89 8.31
C SER A 56 -9.79 -22.36 8.64
N ASP A 57 -9.19 -23.08 7.70
CA ASP A 57 -8.58 -24.40 7.91
C ASP A 57 -7.04 -24.27 8.04
N GLU A 58 -6.32 -25.38 8.27
CA GLU A 58 -4.85 -25.37 8.42
C GLU A 58 -4.13 -24.80 7.17
N ARG A 59 -4.69 -25.04 5.98
CA ARG A 59 -4.14 -24.58 4.68
C ARG A 59 -4.34 -23.07 4.49
N THR A 60 -5.54 -22.59 4.77
CA THR A 60 -5.98 -21.22 4.55
C THR A 60 -5.34 -20.30 5.59
N SER A 61 -5.15 -20.77 6.82
CA SER A 61 -4.41 -20.07 7.87
C SER A 61 -2.94 -19.82 7.48
N LYS A 62 -2.25 -20.83 6.92
CA LYS A 62 -0.88 -20.67 6.40
C LYS A 62 -0.81 -19.67 5.24
N THR A 63 -1.86 -19.61 4.41
CA THR A 63 -1.95 -18.66 3.30
C THR A 63 -2.15 -17.23 3.80
N TYR A 64 -3.07 -17.01 4.75
CA TYR A 64 -3.28 -15.69 5.36
C TYR A 64 -2.05 -15.20 6.12
N LEU A 65 -1.36 -16.08 6.85
CA LEU A 65 -0.13 -15.72 7.54
C LEU A 65 0.92 -15.18 6.56
N LYS A 66 1.18 -15.90 5.46
CA LYS A 66 2.15 -15.45 4.45
C LYS A 66 1.70 -14.18 3.73
N ALA A 67 0.40 -14.03 3.44
CA ALA A 67 -0.14 -12.80 2.87
C ALA A 67 0.08 -11.59 3.79
N MET A 68 -0.17 -11.76 5.09
CA MET A 68 0.08 -10.74 6.11
C MET A 68 1.58 -10.46 6.29
N SER A 69 2.44 -11.46 6.20
CA SER A 69 3.90 -11.25 6.19
C SER A 69 4.33 -10.35 5.02
N TRP A 70 3.78 -10.57 3.82
CA TRP A 70 4.04 -9.70 2.67
C TRP A 70 3.50 -8.28 2.86
N ALA A 71 2.29 -8.13 3.41
CA ALA A 71 1.75 -6.82 3.76
C ALA A 71 2.65 -6.08 4.77
N LEU A 72 3.15 -6.78 5.79
CA LEU A 72 4.06 -6.22 6.80
C LEU A 72 5.39 -5.78 6.17
N VAL A 73 5.99 -6.59 5.30
CA VAL A 73 7.20 -6.20 4.56
C VAL A 73 6.96 -4.91 3.77
N VAL A 74 5.83 -4.80 3.07
CA VAL A 74 5.49 -3.58 2.32
C VAL A 74 5.28 -2.38 3.22
N ILE A 75 4.65 -2.55 4.39
CA ILE A 75 4.50 -1.48 5.39
C ILE A 75 5.87 -0.97 5.84
N LEU A 76 6.80 -1.87 6.17
CA LEU A 76 8.15 -1.50 6.60
C LEU A 76 8.94 -0.79 5.50
N VAL A 77 8.86 -1.29 4.26
CA VAL A 77 9.50 -0.63 3.11
C VAL A 77 8.91 0.77 2.91
N CYS A 78 7.59 0.92 2.97
CA CYS A 78 6.95 2.23 2.86
C CYS A 78 7.35 3.17 4.00
N GLU A 79 7.56 2.68 5.23
CA GLU A 79 8.01 3.50 6.35
C GLU A 79 9.42 4.07 6.14
N ILE A 80 10.29 3.32 5.45
CA ILE A 80 11.64 3.75 5.11
C ILE A 80 11.63 4.72 3.91
N VAL A 81 10.76 4.46 2.92
CA VAL A 81 10.77 5.15 1.63
C VAL A 81 9.91 6.43 1.64
N PHE A 82 8.81 6.47 2.39
CA PHE A 82 7.91 7.63 2.38
C PHE A 82 8.40 8.75 3.31
N PRO A 83 8.18 10.01 2.90
CA PRO A 83 8.61 11.15 3.70
C PRO A 83 7.74 11.31 4.96
N SER A 84 8.38 11.63 6.07
CA SER A 84 7.74 11.92 7.36
C SER A 84 7.52 13.42 7.62
N THR A 85 7.96 14.28 6.72
CA THR A 85 7.98 15.75 6.92
C THR A 85 6.81 16.48 6.24
N TYR A 86 6.22 15.92 5.20
CA TYR A 86 5.11 16.53 4.46
C TYR A 86 4.19 15.45 3.88
N LEU A 87 2.93 15.81 3.61
CA LEU A 87 1.90 14.90 3.06
C LEU A 87 1.79 13.55 3.81
N VAL A 88 2.11 13.55 5.10
CA VAL A 88 2.29 12.33 5.91
C VAL A 88 1.03 11.47 5.91
N ASN A 89 -0.15 12.09 5.99
CA ASN A 89 -1.42 11.38 5.99
C ASN A 89 -1.73 10.77 4.61
N GLN A 90 -1.38 11.48 3.54
CA GLN A 90 -1.54 10.98 2.17
C GLN A 90 -0.61 9.79 1.95
N PHE A 91 0.66 9.86 2.34
CA PHE A 91 1.57 8.72 2.24
C PHE A 91 1.16 7.53 3.12
N LYS A 92 0.58 7.78 4.30
CA LYS A 92 -0.04 6.70 5.11
C LYS A 92 -1.20 6.03 4.38
N LEU A 93 -2.05 6.79 3.69
CA LEU A 93 -3.14 6.24 2.88
C LEU A 93 -2.61 5.28 1.79
N TYR A 94 -1.61 5.72 1.01
CA TYR A 94 -0.97 4.87 0.00
C TYR A 94 -0.26 3.66 0.61
N LYS A 95 0.39 3.82 1.77
CA LYS A 95 1.07 2.74 2.50
C LYS A 95 0.12 1.58 2.77
N TYR A 96 -1.05 1.87 3.34
CA TYR A 96 -2.03 0.84 3.65
C TYR A 96 -2.63 0.22 2.39
N ALA A 97 -2.90 1.02 1.36
CA ALA A 97 -3.37 0.50 0.08
C ALA A 97 -2.37 -0.49 -0.56
N PHE A 98 -1.07 -0.15 -0.59
CA PHE A 98 -0.03 -1.03 -1.10
C PHE A 98 0.14 -2.31 -0.27
N ALA A 99 0.02 -2.22 1.06
CA ALA A 99 0.06 -3.39 1.93
C ALA A 99 -1.10 -4.36 1.63
N MET A 100 -2.31 -3.84 1.44
CA MET A 100 -3.47 -4.64 1.07
C MET A 100 -3.33 -5.27 -0.32
N ILE A 101 -2.79 -4.54 -1.29
CA ILE A 101 -2.50 -5.06 -2.64
C ILE A 101 -1.48 -6.21 -2.54
N ALA A 102 -0.42 -6.07 -1.75
CA ALA A 102 0.58 -7.12 -1.60
C ALA A 102 -0.02 -8.41 -1.03
N ALA A 103 -0.86 -8.30 0.01
CA ALA A 103 -1.61 -9.44 0.54
C ALA A 103 -2.55 -10.05 -0.53
N ALA A 104 -3.28 -9.22 -1.25
CA ALA A 104 -4.21 -9.66 -2.30
C ALA A 104 -3.50 -10.39 -3.45
N VAL A 105 -2.36 -9.86 -3.93
CA VAL A 105 -1.54 -10.49 -4.97
C VAL A 105 -1.05 -11.86 -4.51
N TYR A 106 -0.57 -11.97 -3.26
CA TYR A 106 -0.14 -13.25 -2.72
C TYR A 106 -1.30 -14.27 -2.65
N MET A 107 -2.43 -13.87 -2.08
CA MET A 107 -3.62 -14.73 -1.97
C MET A 107 -4.14 -15.16 -3.34
N TYR A 108 -4.20 -14.23 -4.30
CA TYR A 108 -4.64 -14.53 -5.66
C TYR A 108 -3.69 -15.52 -6.37
N ALA A 109 -2.38 -15.31 -6.25
CA ALA A 109 -1.38 -16.22 -6.82
C ALA A 109 -1.49 -17.63 -6.22
N LYS A 110 -1.78 -17.73 -4.91
CA LYS A 110 -1.97 -19.02 -4.23
C LYS A 110 -3.28 -19.69 -4.65
N TYR A 111 -4.39 -18.95 -4.66
CA TYR A 111 -5.70 -19.39 -5.13
C TYR A 111 -5.64 -19.97 -6.57
N ARG A 112 -4.95 -19.26 -7.48
CA ARG A 112 -4.77 -19.71 -8.87
C ARG A 112 -3.95 -20.99 -9.02
N LYS A 113 -2.99 -21.25 -8.10
CA LYS A 113 -2.17 -22.46 -8.11
C LYS A 113 -2.89 -23.68 -7.55
N GLU A 114 -3.88 -23.48 -6.69
CA GLU A 114 -4.62 -24.58 -6.04
C GLU A 114 -5.88 -24.99 -6.80
N MET A 115 -6.45 -24.08 -7.61
CA MET A 115 -7.60 -24.39 -8.48
C MET A 115 -7.21 -24.89 -9.88
N ARG A 116 -5.91 -25.06 -10.15
CA ARG A 116 -5.39 -25.64 -11.39
C ARG A 116 -4.77 -26.99 -11.08
#